data_AF-V5ZCG3-F1
#
_entry.id   AF-V5ZCG3-F1
#
_cell.length_a   1.000
_cell.length_b   1.000
_cell.length_c   1.000
_cell.angle_alpha   90.00
_cell.angle_beta   90.00
_cell.angle_gamma   90.00
#
_symmetry.space_group_name_H-M   'P 1'
#
loop_
_entity.id
_entity.type
_entity.pdbx_description
1 polymer ?
#
loop_
_entity_poly.entity_id
_entity_poly.type
_entity_poly.pdbx_seq_one_letter_code
_entity_poly.pdbx_strand_id
1 'polypeptide(L)'
;MQALTVLAGLARHSVDGDLWHYRTTQQVTLLNALDFMTPFSDGSKPWRSVDHISVRLIPLLSQADNQLGSDRYQQAIRQTTWTLPEGGAARGAVLDAQRDCWLLSQPRFSLNQPPTRAK
;
A
#
# COMPACT_ATOMS: atom_id res chain seq x y z
N MET A 1 -4.88 15.19 5.29
CA MET A 1 -3.64 14.55 4.80
C MET A 1 -2.74 14.12 5.95
N GLN A 2 -3.26 13.55 7.04
CA GLN A 2 -2.43 13.24 8.21
C GLN A 2 -2.34 11.73 8.47
N ALA A 3 -3.46 11.00 8.44
CA ALA A 3 -3.45 9.57 8.75
C ALA A 3 -2.51 8.74 7.86
N LEU A 4 -2.64 8.80 6.53
CA LEU A 4 -1.80 8.02 5.60
C LEU A 4 -0.30 8.38 5.69
N THR A 5 0.04 9.67 5.77
CA THR A 5 1.42 10.13 5.89
C THR A 5 2.04 9.75 7.23
N VAL A 6 1.25 9.82 8.31
CA VAL A 6 1.65 9.38 9.64
C VAL A 6 1.85 7.87 9.66
N LEU A 7 0.96 7.07 9.04
CA LEU A 7 1.11 5.61 8.96
C LEU A 7 2.31 5.18 8.12
N ALA A 8 2.53 5.83 6.97
CA ALA A 8 3.71 5.59 6.12
C ALA A 8 5.02 6.02 6.80
N GLY A 9 4.99 7.12 7.56
CA GLY A 9 6.12 7.56 8.39
C GLY A 9 6.40 6.61 9.55
N LEU A 10 5.36 6.12 10.23
CA LEU A 10 5.49 5.13 11.31
C LEU A 10 6.06 3.80 10.78
N ALA A 11 5.52 3.29 9.67
CA ALA A 11 5.97 2.04 9.05
C ALA A 11 7.42 2.12 8.53
N ARG A 12 7.93 3.32 8.23
CA ARG A 12 9.35 3.55 7.87
C ARG A 12 10.26 3.68 9.09
N HIS A 13 9.74 4.08 10.26
CA HIS A 13 10.51 4.31 11.49
C HIS A 13 10.38 3.18 12.53
N SER A 14 9.87 1.99 12.16
CA SER A 14 9.75 0.81 13.03
C SER A 14 11.10 0.15 13.36
N VAL A 15 12.10 0.95 13.74
CA VAL A 15 13.45 0.50 14.13
C VAL A 15 13.45 -0.10 15.55
N ASP A 16 12.49 0.27 16.40
CA ASP A 16 12.41 -0.17 17.81
C ASP A 16 11.08 -0.86 18.21
N GLY A 17 10.21 -1.18 17.26
CA GLY A 17 8.93 -1.83 17.59
C GLY A 17 8.19 -2.35 16.38
N ASP A 18 7.72 -3.60 16.49
CA ASP A 18 6.89 -4.25 15.49
C ASP A 18 5.50 -3.61 15.44
N LEU A 19 5.39 -2.50 14.69
CA LEU A 19 4.15 -1.75 14.51
C LEU A 19 3.06 -2.55 13.80
N TRP A 20 3.43 -3.62 13.07
CA TRP A 20 2.46 -4.50 12.41
C TRP A 20 1.69 -5.34 13.42
N HIS A 21 2.30 -5.65 14.57
CA HIS A 21 1.68 -6.36 15.68
C HIS A 21 1.23 -5.44 16.83
N TYR A 22 1.58 -4.15 16.79
CA TYR A 22 1.23 -3.18 17.81
C TYR A 22 -0.30 -2.97 17.92
N ARG A 23 -0.78 -2.93 19.16
CA ARG A 23 -2.18 -2.67 19.52
C ARG A 23 -2.26 -1.50 20.48
N THR A 24 -3.18 -0.58 20.22
CA THR A 24 -3.53 0.46 21.20
C THR A 24 -4.26 -0.15 22.40
N THR A 25 -4.42 0.62 23.48
CA THR A 25 -5.24 0.23 24.64
C THR A 25 -6.70 -0.08 24.28
N GLN A 26 -7.18 0.42 23.13
CA GLN A 26 -8.50 0.16 22.57
C GLN A 26 -8.52 -1.01 21.56
N GLN A 27 -7.46 -1.83 21.49
CA GLN A 27 -7.29 -2.97 20.58
C GLN A 27 -7.31 -2.60 19.08
N VAL A 28 -7.11 -1.32 18.74
CA VAL A 28 -6.98 -0.89 17.33
C VAL A 28 -5.55 -1.17 16.87
N THR A 29 -5.41 -1.76 15.68
CA THR A 29 -4.12 -2.03 15.03
C THR A 29 -3.97 -1.23 13.74
N LEU A 30 -2.73 -1.14 13.26
CA LEU A 30 -2.43 -0.68 11.90
C LEU A 30 -3.19 -1.50 10.84
N LEU A 31 -3.31 -2.81 11.05
CA LEU A 31 -4.02 -3.70 10.14
C LEU A 31 -5.52 -3.41 10.07
N ASN A 32 -6.15 -3.08 11.20
CA ASN A 32 -7.57 -2.70 11.19
C ASN A 32 -7.81 -1.45 10.32
N ALA A 33 -6.89 -0.49 10.35
CA ALA A 33 -6.97 0.69 9.49
C ALA A 33 -6.76 0.32 8.01
N LEU A 34 -5.76 -0.52 7.71
CA LEU A 34 -5.53 -1.00 6.34
C LEU A 34 -6.71 -1.82 5.80
N ASP A 35 -7.31 -2.70 6.62
CA ASP A 35 -8.50 -3.49 6.27
C ASP A 35 -9.67 -2.57 5.90
N PHE A 36 -9.90 -1.52 6.69
CA PHE A 36 -10.93 -0.53 6.42
C PHE A 36 -10.65 0.27 5.13
N MET A 37 -9.39 0.57 4.85
CA MET A 37 -9.01 1.36 3.68
C MET A 37 -8.87 0.54 2.38
N THR A 38 -8.68 -0.77 2.48
CA THR A 38 -8.43 -1.67 1.34
C THR A 38 -9.49 -1.54 0.22
N PRO A 39 -10.81 -1.46 0.50
CA PRO A 39 -11.83 -1.34 -0.55
C PRO A 39 -11.78 -0.04 -1.36
N PHE A 40 -11.00 0.95 -0.92
CA PHE A 40 -10.84 2.23 -1.62
C PHE A 40 -9.58 2.27 -2.49
N SER A 41 -8.73 1.25 -2.40
CA SER A 41 -7.37 1.22 -2.98
C SER A 41 -7.34 1.18 -4.52
N ASP A 42 -8.35 0.59 -5.15
CA ASP A 42 -8.47 0.40 -6.60
C ASP A 42 -9.13 1.59 -7.33
N GLY A 43 -9.56 2.61 -6.58
CA GLY A 43 -10.25 3.78 -7.12
C GLY A 43 -11.70 3.54 -7.55
N SER A 44 -12.22 2.31 -7.44
CA SER A 44 -13.62 1.96 -7.77
C SER A 44 -14.61 2.58 -6.78
N LYS A 45 -14.20 2.70 -5.51
CA LYS A 45 -14.97 3.38 -4.48
C LYS A 45 -14.36 4.76 -4.20
N PRO A 46 -15.12 5.85 -4.41
CA PRO A 46 -14.63 7.18 -4.12
C PRO A 46 -14.44 7.32 -2.61
N TRP A 47 -13.19 7.51 -2.20
CA TRP A 47 -12.87 7.92 -0.84
C TRP A 47 -12.97 9.44 -0.75
N ARG A 48 -13.68 9.96 0.26
CA ARG A 48 -13.70 11.40 0.58
C ARG A 48 -12.39 11.80 1.25
N SER A 49 -11.28 11.72 0.51
CA SER A 49 -10.02 12.36 0.84
C SER A 49 -9.78 13.48 -0.15
N VAL A 50 -9.30 14.60 0.35
CA VAL A 50 -8.95 15.82 -0.41
C VAL A 50 -8.04 15.51 -1.62
N ASP A 51 -7.26 14.42 -1.57
CA ASP A 51 -6.25 14.13 -2.59
C ASP A 51 -6.67 13.05 -3.61
N HIS A 52 -7.82 12.37 -3.46
CA HIS A 52 -8.36 11.33 -4.37
C HIS A 52 -7.40 10.22 -4.89
N ILE A 53 -6.13 10.20 -4.50
CA ILE A 53 -5.11 9.28 -5.03
C ILE A 53 -5.05 8.04 -4.13
N SER A 54 -5.97 7.12 -4.39
CA SER A 54 -6.08 5.84 -3.69
C SER A 54 -4.88 4.91 -3.87
N VAL A 55 -4.17 5.02 -5.00
CA VAL A 55 -3.07 4.10 -5.35
C VAL A 55 -1.87 4.17 -4.40
N ARG A 56 -1.74 5.25 -3.62
CA ARG A 56 -0.70 5.37 -2.57
C ARG A 56 -0.87 4.35 -1.45
N LEU A 57 -2.03 3.72 -1.35
CA LEU A 57 -2.28 2.65 -0.38
C LEU A 57 -1.59 1.34 -0.78
N ILE A 58 -1.37 1.11 -2.08
CA ILE A 58 -0.90 -0.18 -2.60
C ILE A 58 0.50 -0.58 -2.09
N PRO A 59 1.51 0.31 -2.08
CA PRO A 59 2.80 -0.02 -1.45
C PRO A 59 2.68 -0.38 0.03
N LEU A 60 1.79 0.29 0.78
CA LEU A 60 1.59 0.02 2.20
C LEU A 60 0.96 -1.35 2.44
N LEU A 61 -0.03 -1.73 1.64
CA LEU A 61 -0.64 -3.05 1.69
C LEU A 61 0.39 -4.14 1.36
N SER A 62 1.21 -3.91 0.34
CA SER A 62 2.27 -4.84 -0.05
C SER A 62 3.34 -4.99 1.03
N GLN A 63 3.73 -3.88 1.66
CA GLN A 63 4.65 -3.88 2.80
C GLN A 63 4.07 -4.66 3.99
N ALA A 64 2.77 -4.51 4.27
CA ALA A 64 2.10 -5.25 5.34
C ALA A 64 2.13 -6.77 5.09
N ASP A 65 1.75 -7.21 3.89
CA ASP A 65 1.82 -8.60 3.48
C ASP A 65 3.26 -9.14 3.61
N ASN A 66 4.26 -8.37 3.17
CA ASN A 66 5.67 -8.73 3.27
C ASN A 66 6.14 -8.93 4.72
N GLN A 67 5.82 -7.99 5.61
CA GLN A 67 6.26 -7.99 7.00
C GLN A 67 5.57 -9.09 7.83
N LEU A 68 4.32 -9.40 7.49
CA LEU A 68 3.53 -10.43 8.18
C LEU A 68 3.64 -11.83 7.55
N GLY A 69 4.32 -11.97 6.40
CA GLY A 69 4.34 -13.22 5.66
C GLY A 69 2.95 -13.66 5.17
N SER A 70 2.04 -12.71 4.96
CA SER A 70 0.60 -12.92 4.73
C SER A 70 0.23 -12.56 3.29
N ASP A 71 -0.85 -13.14 2.78
CA ASP A 71 -1.41 -12.83 1.46
C ASP A 71 -2.71 -12.01 1.55
N ARG A 72 -2.95 -11.37 2.70
CA ARG A 72 -4.19 -10.68 3.07
C ARG A 72 -4.62 -9.65 2.03
N TYR A 73 -3.68 -8.89 1.47
CA TYR A 73 -3.99 -7.78 0.57
C TYR A 73 -3.66 -8.07 -0.90
N GLN A 74 -3.15 -9.25 -1.23
CA GLN A 74 -2.74 -9.60 -2.59
C GLN A 74 -3.83 -9.36 -3.64
N GLN A 75 -5.10 -9.65 -3.33
CA GLN A 75 -6.20 -9.43 -4.28
C GLN A 75 -6.32 -7.96 -4.66
N ALA A 76 -6.32 -7.05 -3.68
CA ALA A 76 -6.40 -5.61 -3.92
C ALA A 76 -5.18 -5.10 -4.70
N ILE A 77 -3.98 -5.58 -4.36
CA ILE A 77 -2.74 -5.23 -5.06
C ILE A 77 -2.80 -5.66 -6.54
N ARG A 78 -3.31 -6.87 -6.83
CA ARG A 78 -3.44 -7.38 -8.21
C ARG A 78 -4.50 -6.65 -9.03
N GLN A 79 -5.60 -6.26 -8.40
CA GLN A 79 -6.71 -5.57 -9.06
C GLN A 79 -6.45 -4.08 -9.29
N THR A 80 -5.36 -3.56 -8.72
CA THR A 80 -4.98 -2.15 -8.89
C THR A 80 -4.69 -1.85 -10.35
N THR A 81 -5.49 -0.94 -10.92
CA THR A 81 -5.22 -0.38 -12.23
C THR A 81 -4.33 0.84 -12.07
N TRP A 82 -3.15 0.80 -12.67
CA TRP A 82 -2.20 1.92 -12.63
C TRP A 82 -2.42 2.91 -13.78
N THR A 83 -3.63 3.47 -13.85
CA THR A 83 -3.93 4.50 -14.85
C THR A 83 -3.13 5.76 -14.52
N LEU A 84 -2.34 6.22 -15.47
CA LEU A 84 -1.51 7.40 -15.31
C LEU A 84 -2.29 8.65 -15.76
N PRO A 85 -2.57 9.62 -14.87
CA PRO A 85 -3.18 10.89 -15.25
C PRO A 85 -2.31 11.67 -16.26
N GLU A 86 -2.96 12.50 -17.08
CA GLU A 86 -2.28 13.31 -18.11
C GLU A 86 -1.22 14.25 -17.52
N GLY A 87 -1.43 14.76 -16.30
CA GLY A 87 -0.47 15.65 -15.63
C GLY A 87 -0.79 15.93 -14.16
N GLY A 88 0.00 16.83 -13.57
CA GLY A 88 -0.21 17.33 -12.21
C GLY A 88 0.23 16.39 -11.09
N ALA A 89 -0.11 16.77 -9.84
CA ALA A 89 0.30 16.05 -8.64
C ALA A 89 -0.18 14.58 -8.61
N ALA A 90 -1.35 14.30 -9.20
CA ALA A 90 -1.89 12.95 -9.31
C ALA A 90 -1.00 12.03 -10.17
N ARG A 91 -0.41 12.56 -11.25
CA ARG A 91 0.53 11.80 -12.10
C ARG A 91 1.78 11.41 -11.33
N GLY A 92 2.42 12.37 -10.64
CA GLY A 92 3.60 12.11 -9.82
C GLY A 92 3.32 11.08 -8.73
N ALA A 93 2.17 11.17 -8.08
CA ALA A 93 1.77 10.25 -7.04
C ALA A 93 1.55 8.81 -7.51
N VAL A 94 1.02 8.61 -8.72
CA VAL A 94 0.87 7.27 -9.33
C VAL A 94 2.26 6.69 -9.64
N LEU A 95 3.16 7.49 -10.19
CA LEU A 95 4.54 7.05 -10.48
C LEU A 95 5.31 6.68 -9.21
N ASP A 96 5.22 7.51 -8.17
CA ASP A 96 5.85 7.24 -6.88
C ASP A 96 5.29 5.96 -6.25
N ALA A 97 3.96 5.78 -6.28
CA ALA A 97 3.32 4.58 -5.75
C ALA A 97 3.70 3.32 -6.54
N GLN A 98 3.79 3.39 -7.87
CA GLN A 98 4.30 2.27 -8.68
C GLN A 98 5.74 1.93 -8.29
N ARG A 99 6.61 2.94 -8.24
CA ARG A 99 8.02 2.75 -7.90
C ARG A 99 8.17 2.11 -6.53
N ASP A 100 7.53 2.67 -5.53
CA ASP A 100 7.62 2.17 -4.16
C ASP A 100 7.05 0.74 -4.06
N CYS A 101 5.93 0.45 -4.76
CA CYS A 101 5.34 -0.88 -4.81
C CYS A 101 6.30 -1.92 -5.41
N TRP A 102 6.90 -1.65 -6.57
CA TRP A 102 7.67 -2.65 -7.31
C TRP A 102 9.16 -2.69 -6.95
N LEU A 103 9.71 -1.64 -6.34
CA LEU A 103 11.12 -1.59 -5.94
C LEU A 103 11.33 -1.77 -4.43
N LEU A 104 10.46 -1.21 -3.59
CA LEU A 104 10.71 -1.14 -2.13
C LEU A 104 9.82 -2.10 -1.34
N SER A 105 8.62 -2.36 -1.83
CA SER A 105 7.65 -3.25 -1.18
C SER A 105 7.12 -4.28 -2.17
N GLN A 106 8.01 -4.93 -2.92
CA GLN A 106 7.62 -5.82 -4.02
C GLN A 106 6.55 -6.84 -3.56
N PRO A 107 5.40 -6.97 -4.25
CA PRO A 107 4.34 -7.89 -3.83
C PRO A 107 4.82 -9.33 -3.80
N ARG A 108 4.49 -10.06 -2.73
CA ARG A 108 4.92 -11.46 -2.50
C ARG A 108 4.69 -12.38 -3.68
N PHE A 109 3.56 -12.23 -4.37
CA PHE A 109 3.26 -13.05 -5.54
C PHE A 109 4.23 -12.87 -6.70
N SER A 110 4.87 -11.71 -6.80
CA SER A 110 5.84 -11.43 -7.87
C SER A 110 7.24 -11.95 -7.52
N LEU A 111 7.54 -12.15 -6.22
CA LEU A 111 8.79 -12.77 -5.77
C LEU A 111 8.85 -14.27 -6.12
N ASN A 112 7.69 -14.92 -6.24
CA ASN A 112 7.56 -16.34 -6.59
C ASN A 112 7.40 -16.58 -8.10
N GLN A 113 7.53 -15.55 -8.94
CA GLN A 113 7.55 -15.75 -10.40
C GLN A 113 9.00 -15.95 -10.88
N PRO A 114 9.30 -17.06 -11.61
CA PRO A 114 10.61 -17.19 -12.24
C PRO A 114 10.84 -16.01 -13.20
N PRO A 115 12.08 -15.50 -13.31
CA PRO A 115 12.39 -14.37 -14.17
C PRO A 115 11.89 -14.67 -15.58
N THR A 116 10.98 -13.84 -16.07
CA THR A 116 10.44 -13.99 -17.42
C THR A 116 11.59 -13.71 -18.38
N ARG A 117 12.12 -14.76 -19.01
CA ARG A 117 13.15 -14.63 -20.04
C ARG A 117 12.57 -13.75 -21.13
N ALA A 118 13.13 -12.55 -21.29
CA ALA A 118 12.89 -11.74 -22.47
C ALA A 118 13.31 -12.58 -23.69
N LYS A 119 12.39 -12.76 -24.64
CA LYS A 119 12.68 -13.32 -25.96
C LYS A 119 13.26 -12.25 -26.85
#